data_AF-A6QYV4-F1
#
_entry.id   AF-A6QYV4-F1
#
_cell.length_a   1.000
_cell.length_b   1.000
_cell.length_c   1.000
_cell.angle_alpha   90.00
_cell.angle_beta   90.00
_cell.angle_gamma   90.00
#
_symmetry.space_group_name_H-M   'P 1'
#
loop_
_entity.id
_entity.type
_entity.pdbx_description
1 polymer ?
#
loop_
_entity_poly.entity_id
_entity_poly.type
_entity_poly.pdbx_seq_one_letter_code
_entity_poly.pdbx_strand_id
1 'polypeptide(L)'
;MSFKTPVACLRCAARRLKIHQTHTPLGTLYQTGRHFSKSATLSSNSSLPAAKSDAFIPRQTLSFYLALRALNVSLSMIPDTTSTPTIGLMRLQFWRDTITRTLAGKPPKEPIAILLASALSELDTRTGGQARISKGWFLRMINSREQYLTNTPYTSISALESYAENTYSTLLYLTLSALPLTSVTADHLASHIGKAAGISTVLRGIPLIAFPGPPNHHSNQHGGLGGGAGGGSGARVGTITLPLDVMAETGLKEEDVFRHGAEAPGLRDAVFTVATRASDHLITARQMLKNLRAGQGVGHDFEHTGEEGHEYNDVSSSGNGGDMSTSSAQLAEVERSFGVLIPAVSTSLWLDRLQAVDFNIFKPELRTFDWRLPWKAYWANRRRAF
;
A
#
# COMPACT_ATOMS: atom_id res chain seq x y z
N MET A 1 -1.07 21.46 -24.69
CA MET A 1 0.12 22.00 -23.97
C MET A 1 0.62 20.92 -23.02
N SER A 2 1.81 20.39 -23.29
CA SER A 2 2.37 19.21 -22.61
C SER A 2 3.02 19.63 -21.28
N PHE A 3 2.40 19.24 -20.15
CA PHE A 3 3.01 19.37 -18.83
C PHE A 3 4.06 18.26 -18.65
N LYS A 4 5.31 18.55 -19.01
CA LYS A 4 6.46 17.75 -18.60
C LYS A 4 6.67 17.93 -17.09
N THR A 5 6.22 16.99 -16.27
CA THR A 5 6.66 16.89 -14.87
C THR A 5 8.07 16.29 -14.84
N PRO A 6 9.10 17.01 -14.37
CA PRO A 6 10.43 16.44 -14.23
C PRO A 6 10.43 15.42 -13.09
N VAL A 7 10.80 14.18 -13.39
CA VAL A 7 11.12 13.16 -12.39
C VAL A 7 12.38 13.63 -11.65
N ALA A 8 12.20 14.36 -10.54
CA ALA A 8 13.32 14.73 -9.69
C ALA A 8 13.87 13.47 -9.04
N CYS A 9 15.09 13.07 -9.41
CA CYS A 9 15.81 11.97 -8.78
C CYS A 9 15.91 12.18 -7.25
N LEU A 10 15.69 11.12 -6.46
CA LEU A 10 15.77 11.10 -4.99
C LEU A 10 17.01 11.84 -4.45
N ARG A 11 18.16 11.62 -5.10
CA ARG A 11 19.44 12.22 -4.73
C ARG A 11 19.51 13.73 -4.99
N CYS A 12 18.79 14.22 -6.00
CA CYS A 12 18.76 15.64 -6.37
C CYS A 12 17.91 16.46 -5.39
N ALA A 13 16.78 15.91 -4.92
CA ALA A 13 15.95 16.54 -3.89
C ALA A 13 16.66 16.58 -2.53
N ALA A 14 17.32 15.48 -2.15
CA ALA A 14 18.11 15.41 -0.91
C ALA A 14 19.32 16.36 -0.90
N ARG A 15 20.03 16.52 -2.05
CA ARG A 15 21.13 17.49 -2.18
C ARG A 15 20.68 18.94 -2.07
N ARG A 16 19.48 19.29 -2.57
CA ARG A 16 18.93 20.65 -2.44
C ARG A 16 18.65 21.05 -0.99
N LEU A 17 18.44 20.09 -0.09
CA LEU A 17 17.99 20.33 1.29
C LEU A 17 19.10 20.17 2.36
N LYS A 18 20.37 19.99 1.96
CA LYS A 18 21.56 19.95 2.84
C LYS A 18 21.38 19.14 4.14
N ILE A 19 20.86 17.91 4.04
CA ILE A 19 20.68 17.02 5.19
C ILE A 19 22.06 16.51 5.65
N HIS A 20 22.58 17.06 6.76
CA HIS A 20 23.80 16.59 7.43
C HIS A 20 23.49 15.95 8.79
N GLN A 21 24.29 14.94 9.11
CA GLN A 21 24.02 13.84 10.05
C GLN A 21 23.90 14.21 11.55
N THR A 22 24.03 15.47 11.96
CA THR A 22 24.14 15.81 13.39
C THR A 22 23.18 16.87 13.91
N HIS A 23 22.60 17.75 13.08
CA HIS A 23 21.64 18.77 13.55
C HIS A 23 20.68 19.21 12.44
N THR A 24 20.02 18.27 11.75
CA THR A 24 18.94 18.66 10.84
C THR A 24 17.67 18.93 11.67
N PRO A 25 17.10 20.15 11.65
CA PRO A 25 15.90 20.44 12.44
C PRO A 25 14.75 19.52 12.04
N LEU A 26 13.96 19.07 13.01
CA LEU A 26 12.77 18.24 12.79
C LEU A 26 11.83 18.81 11.71
N GLY A 27 11.69 20.15 11.67
CA GLY A 27 10.93 20.84 10.63
C GLY A 27 11.45 20.61 9.20
N THR A 28 12.76 20.50 9.02
CA THR A 28 13.41 20.26 7.73
C THR A 28 13.27 18.79 7.31
N LEU A 29 13.42 17.83 8.23
CA LEU A 29 13.16 16.40 7.98
C LEU A 29 11.68 16.12 7.68
N TYR A 30 10.79 16.85 8.35
CA TYR A 30 9.37 16.79 8.10
C TYR A 30 9.01 17.35 6.71
N GLN A 31 9.54 18.52 6.34
CA GLN A 31 9.34 19.10 5.01
C GLN A 31 9.93 18.20 3.91
N THR A 32 11.14 17.65 4.11
CA THR A 32 11.76 16.74 3.13
C THR A 32 10.94 15.45 2.99
N GLY A 33 10.46 14.85 4.09
CA GLY A 33 9.57 13.68 4.06
C GLY A 33 8.24 13.97 3.36
N ARG A 34 7.64 15.14 3.61
CA ARG A 34 6.40 15.58 2.93
C ARG A 34 6.63 15.82 1.43
N HIS A 35 7.72 16.48 1.06
CA HIS A 35 8.10 16.70 -0.34
C HIS A 35 8.43 15.39 -1.05
N PHE A 36 9.10 14.46 -0.36
CA PHE A 36 9.43 13.15 -0.88
C PHE A 36 8.19 12.29 -1.10
N SER A 37 7.34 12.13 -0.07
CA SER A 37 6.07 11.41 -0.16
C SER A 37 5.17 11.98 -1.27
N LYS A 38 5.03 13.31 -1.35
CA LYS A 38 4.26 13.97 -2.42
C LYS A 38 4.86 13.74 -3.81
N SER A 39 6.18 13.85 -3.96
CA SER A 39 6.85 13.69 -5.26
C SER A 39 6.84 12.24 -5.74
N ALA A 40 6.99 11.28 -4.82
CA ALA A 40 6.91 9.85 -5.10
C ALA A 40 5.47 9.42 -5.45
N THR A 41 4.47 9.96 -4.74
CA THR A 41 3.04 9.74 -5.04
C THR A 41 2.61 10.36 -6.37
N LEU A 42 3.27 11.45 -6.79
CA LEU A 42 3.06 12.08 -8.11
C LEU A 42 3.74 11.29 -9.25
N SER A 43 4.80 10.53 -8.99
CA SER A 43 5.46 9.71 -10.01
C SER A 43 4.82 8.33 -10.19
N SER A 44 4.21 7.77 -9.14
CA SER A 44 3.39 6.56 -9.25
C SER A 44 1.93 6.97 -9.57
N ASN A 45 1.58 6.94 -10.87
CA ASN A 45 0.23 7.23 -11.36
C ASN A 45 -0.90 6.42 -10.67
N SER A 46 -0.57 5.36 -9.93
CA SER A 46 -1.48 4.50 -9.17
C SER A 46 -1.78 4.96 -7.73
N SER A 47 -1.08 5.97 -7.20
CA SER A 47 -1.06 6.28 -5.74
C SER A 47 -1.78 7.58 -5.32
N LEU A 48 -2.42 8.29 -6.26
CA LEU A 48 -3.08 9.59 -6.08
C LEU A 48 -3.94 9.79 -4.80
N PRO A 49 -4.65 8.78 -4.24
CA PRO A 49 -5.48 9.00 -3.06
C PRO A 49 -4.72 9.19 -1.74
N ALA A 50 -3.46 8.73 -1.66
CA ALA A 50 -2.76 8.62 -0.38
C ALA A 50 -2.14 9.92 0.14
N ALA A 51 -1.94 10.94 -0.70
CA ALA A 51 -1.30 12.20 -0.28
C ALA A 51 -2.17 13.06 0.66
N LYS A 52 -3.40 12.63 0.97
CA LYS A 52 -4.36 13.34 1.84
C LYS A 52 -4.82 12.52 3.05
N SER A 53 -4.45 11.24 3.17
CA SER A 53 -4.69 10.46 4.39
C SER A 53 -3.83 10.97 5.57
N ASP A 54 -2.69 11.60 5.26
CA ASP A 54 -1.77 12.22 6.22
C ASP A 54 -2.45 13.19 7.20
N ALA A 55 -3.54 13.84 6.77
CA ALA A 55 -4.28 14.80 7.60
C ALA A 55 -5.04 14.15 8.76
N PHE A 56 -5.26 12.83 8.69
CA PHE A 56 -6.00 12.07 9.69
C PHE A 56 -5.09 11.26 10.62
N ILE A 57 -3.79 11.22 10.32
CA ILE A 57 -2.79 10.58 11.17
C ILE A 57 -2.38 11.54 12.30
N PRO A 58 -2.34 11.09 13.56
CA PRO A 58 -1.86 11.92 14.68
C PRO A 58 -0.48 12.52 14.40
N ARG A 59 -0.27 13.77 14.83
CA ARG A 59 0.98 14.50 14.53
C ARG A 59 2.23 13.76 15.01
N GLN A 60 2.11 13.04 16.12
CA GLN A 60 3.19 12.29 16.77
C GLN A 60 3.57 11.00 16.03
N THR A 61 2.72 10.50 15.13
CA THR A 61 3.00 9.31 14.30
C THR A 61 3.22 9.65 12.83
N LEU A 62 3.03 10.91 12.46
CA LEU A 62 3.07 11.35 11.07
C LEU A 62 4.45 11.13 10.43
N SER A 63 5.56 11.35 11.14
CA SER A 63 6.91 11.09 10.63
C SER A 63 7.11 9.60 10.28
N PHE A 64 6.64 8.71 11.16
CA PHE A 64 6.71 7.26 10.96
C PHE A 64 5.87 6.84 9.75
N TYR A 65 4.61 7.26 9.73
CA TYR A 65 3.71 6.99 8.61
C TYR A 65 4.27 7.52 7.28
N LEU A 66 4.85 8.73 7.23
CA LEU A 66 5.47 9.28 6.03
C LEU A 66 6.67 8.45 5.57
N ALA A 67 7.50 7.95 6.49
CA ALA A 67 8.61 7.06 6.19
C ALA A 67 8.12 5.72 5.59
N LEU A 68 7.04 5.15 6.14
CA LEU A 68 6.44 3.93 5.61
C LEU A 68 5.83 4.13 4.22
N ARG A 69 5.11 5.24 4.00
CA ARG A 69 4.56 5.61 2.68
C ARG A 69 5.67 5.78 1.65
N ALA A 70 6.73 6.48 2.02
CA ALA A 70 7.93 6.67 1.23
C ALA A 70 8.58 5.33 0.86
N LEU A 71 8.76 4.44 1.84
CA LEU A 71 9.28 3.09 1.61
C LEU A 71 8.40 2.30 0.64
N ASN A 72 7.08 2.27 0.87
CA ASN A 72 6.16 1.53 0.02
C ASN A 72 6.20 1.99 -1.45
N VAL A 73 6.26 3.30 -1.69
CA VAL A 73 6.40 3.82 -3.08
C VAL A 73 7.76 3.45 -3.67
N SER A 74 8.84 3.59 -2.91
CA SER A 74 10.17 3.18 -3.38
C SER A 74 10.23 1.71 -3.76
N LEU A 75 9.60 0.83 -2.97
CA LEU A 75 9.52 -0.60 -3.26
C LEU A 75 8.61 -0.90 -4.47
N SER A 76 7.47 -0.21 -4.59
CA SER A 76 6.53 -0.43 -5.70
C SER A 76 7.07 0.01 -7.06
N MET A 77 7.96 0.99 -7.08
CA MET A 77 8.57 1.51 -8.30
C MET A 77 9.78 0.69 -8.78
N ILE A 78 10.22 -0.33 -8.04
CA ILE A 78 11.40 -1.12 -8.42
C ILE A 78 11.23 -1.76 -9.81
N PRO A 79 10.15 -2.50 -10.11
CA PRO A 79 9.96 -3.11 -11.43
C PRO A 79 10.03 -2.08 -12.57
N ASP A 80 9.50 -0.88 -12.35
CA ASP A 80 9.44 0.18 -13.34
C ASP A 80 10.75 0.95 -13.52
N THR A 81 11.68 0.87 -12.57
CA THR A 81 12.91 1.68 -12.54
C THR A 81 14.18 0.85 -12.67
N THR A 82 14.05 -0.46 -12.92
CA THR A 82 15.17 -1.37 -13.17
C THR A 82 15.11 -1.95 -14.56
N SER A 83 16.28 -2.10 -15.20
CA SER A 83 16.38 -2.62 -16.57
C SER A 83 16.26 -4.15 -16.63
N THR A 84 16.69 -4.86 -15.58
CA THR A 84 16.69 -6.33 -15.53
C THR A 84 16.17 -6.82 -14.16
N PRO A 85 15.58 -8.03 -14.10
CA PRO A 85 15.13 -8.62 -12.84
C PRO A 85 16.26 -8.73 -11.80
N THR A 86 17.48 -9.06 -12.21
CA THR A 86 18.65 -9.14 -11.32
C THR A 86 18.92 -7.81 -10.61
N ILE A 87 18.84 -6.68 -11.32
CA ILE A 87 18.99 -5.35 -10.71
C ILE A 87 17.84 -5.07 -9.73
N GLY A 88 16.63 -5.50 -10.06
CA GLY A 88 15.48 -5.45 -9.15
C GLY A 88 15.73 -6.18 -7.84
N LEU A 89 16.23 -7.42 -7.91
CA LEU A 89 16.60 -8.23 -6.74
C LEU A 89 17.69 -7.56 -5.91
N MET A 90 18.73 -7.00 -6.55
CA MET A 90 19.78 -6.25 -5.84
C MET A 90 19.20 -5.04 -5.09
N ARG A 91 18.23 -4.32 -5.67
CA ARG A 91 17.57 -3.18 -5.00
C ARG A 91 16.70 -3.62 -3.83
N LEU A 92 15.97 -4.73 -3.96
CA LEU A 92 15.19 -5.29 -2.86
C LEU A 92 16.10 -5.75 -1.72
N GLN A 93 17.23 -6.40 -2.04
CA GLN A 93 18.23 -6.77 -1.04
C GLN A 93 18.82 -5.55 -0.34
N PHE A 94 19.15 -4.49 -1.09
CA PHE A 94 19.57 -3.22 -0.50
C PHE A 94 18.54 -2.68 0.50
N TRP A 95 17.24 -2.77 0.20
CA TRP A 95 16.19 -2.35 1.12
C TRP A 95 16.10 -3.25 2.36
N ARG A 96 16.27 -4.57 2.24
CA ARG A 96 16.34 -5.48 3.41
C ARG A 96 17.45 -5.09 4.36
N ASP A 97 18.65 -4.85 3.81
CA ASP A 97 19.82 -4.46 4.58
C ASP A 97 19.63 -3.08 5.21
N THR A 98 19.05 -2.14 4.45
CA THR A 98 18.76 -0.78 4.90
C THR A 98 17.81 -0.77 6.08
N ILE A 99 16.68 -1.50 5.99
CA ILE A 99 15.71 -1.60 7.09
C ILE A 99 16.35 -2.28 8.30
N THR A 100 17.06 -3.40 8.09
CA THR A 100 17.73 -4.12 9.18
C THR A 100 18.72 -3.23 9.94
N ARG A 101 19.55 -2.47 9.23
CA ARG A 101 20.50 -1.53 9.84
C ARG A 101 19.80 -0.35 10.52
N THR A 102 18.70 0.14 9.93
CA THR A 102 17.91 1.24 10.48
C THR A 102 17.25 0.85 11.80
N LEU A 103 16.61 -0.32 11.87
CA LEU A 103 16.02 -0.85 13.11
C LEU A 103 17.08 -1.16 14.18
N ALA A 104 18.32 -1.46 13.77
CA ALA A 104 19.46 -1.60 14.68
C ALA A 104 20.12 -0.28 15.10
N GLY A 105 19.50 0.88 14.81
CA GLY A 105 20.03 2.21 15.18
C GLY A 105 21.20 2.70 14.34
N LYS A 106 21.52 2.04 13.21
CA LYS A 106 22.64 2.38 12.31
C LYS A 106 22.14 2.70 10.89
N PRO A 107 21.26 3.70 10.70
CA PRO A 107 20.67 3.99 9.40
C PRO A 107 21.74 4.40 8.37
N PRO A 108 21.71 3.84 7.13
CA PRO A 108 22.54 4.34 6.04
C PRO A 108 22.13 5.76 5.62
N LYS A 109 22.95 6.40 4.78
CA LYS A 109 22.70 7.76 4.23
C LYS A 109 21.62 7.78 3.13
N GLU A 110 20.52 7.08 3.37
CA GLU A 110 19.34 7.05 2.51
C GLU A 110 18.21 7.86 3.18
N PRO A 111 17.56 8.83 2.50
CA PRO A 111 16.58 9.71 3.14
C PRO A 111 15.44 8.99 3.86
N ILE A 112 14.94 7.89 3.29
CA ILE A 112 13.87 7.07 3.90
C ILE A 112 14.35 6.42 5.20
N ALA A 113 15.59 5.90 5.20
CA ALA A 113 16.20 5.28 6.36
C ALA A 113 16.44 6.29 7.49
N ILE A 114 16.91 7.50 7.16
CA ILE A 114 17.11 8.58 8.12
C ILE A 114 15.78 9.01 8.74
N LEU A 115 14.75 9.22 7.91
CA LEU A 115 13.42 9.59 8.39
C LEU A 115 12.81 8.51 9.28
N LEU A 116 12.94 7.24 8.89
CA LEU A 116 12.47 6.11 9.67
C LEU A 116 13.20 6.01 11.01
N ALA A 117 14.54 6.16 11.04
CA ALA A 117 15.31 6.18 12.28
C ALA A 117 14.89 7.31 13.23
N SER A 118 14.68 8.52 12.71
CA SER A 118 14.18 9.65 13.50
C SER A 118 12.82 9.34 14.11
N ALA A 119 11.90 8.81 13.29
CA ALA A 119 10.56 8.47 13.73
C ALA A 119 10.55 7.33 14.77
N LEU A 120 11.45 6.34 14.64
CA LEU A 120 11.63 5.28 15.62
C LEU A 120 12.17 5.82 16.96
N SER A 121 13.12 6.75 16.92
CA SER A 121 13.64 7.39 18.13
C SER A 121 12.59 8.27 18.84
N GLU A 122 11.77 9.00 18.07
CA GLU A 122 10.62 9.75 18.61
C GLU A 122 9.56 8.82 19.23
N LEU A 123 9.34 7.66 18.63
CA LEU A 123 8.42 6.65 19.16
C LEU A 123 8.95 6.02 20.45
N ASP A 124 10.23 5.63 20.46
CA ASP A 124 10.92 5.06 21.61
C ASP A 124 10.89 6.01 22.82
N THR A 125 11.29 7.27 22.61
CA THR A 125 11.27 8.31 23.66
C THR A 125 9.86 8.56 24.20
N ARG A 126 8.84 8.64 23.34
CA ARG A 126 7.45 8.86 23.76
C ARG A 126 6.84 7.66 24.49
N THR A 127 7.29 6.45 24.21
CA THR A 127 6.75 5.22 24.79
C THR A 127 7.61 4.66 25.92
N GLY A 128 8.74 5.29 26.24
CA GLY A 128 9.69 4.78 27.24
C GLY A 128 10.24 3.40 26.87
N GLY A 129 10.48 3.16 25.59
CA GLY A 129 11.00 1.88 25.06
C GLY A 129 9.98 0.74 25.03
N GLN A 130 8.69 1.01 25.23
CA GLN A 130 7.64 -0.02 25.20
C GLN A 130 7.12 -0.31 23.79
N ALA A 131 7.35 0.58 22.82
CA ALA A 131 6.93 0.35 21.44
C ALA A 131 7.67 -0.85 20.82
N ARG A 132 6.91 -1.83 20.33
CA ARG A 132 7.44 -2.98 19.60
C ARG A 132 7.11 -2.85 18.13
N ILE A 133 8.11 -2.51 17.33
CA ILE A 133 7.99 -2.46 15.88
C ILE A 133 8.52 -3.77 15.29
N SER A 134 7.65 -4.55 14.65
CA SER A 134 8.02 -5.83 14.05
C SER A 134 8.94 -5.64 12.83
N LYS A 135 10.15 -6.17 12.92
CA LYS A 135 11.06 -6.31 11.77
C LYS A 135 10.46 -7.24 10.72
N GLY A 136 9.78 -8.32 11.15
CA GLY A 136 9.11 -9.29 10.28
C GLY A 136 8.15 -8.62 9.31
N TRP A 137 7.35 -7.65 9.76
CA TRP A 137 6.42 -6.92 8.90
C TRP A 137 7.10 -6.14 7.76
N PHE A 138 8.22 -5.47 8.02
CA PHE A 138 8.97 -4.82 6.94
C PHE A 138 9.51 -5.83 5.93
N LEU A 139 10.07 -6.94 6.41
CA LEU A 139 10.63 -7.97 5.54
C LEU A 139 9.55 -8.71 4.75
N ARG A 140 8.38 -8.96 5.36
CA ARG A 140 7.19 -9.54 4.72
C ARG A 140 6.79 -8.75 3.49
N MET A 141 6.72 -7.42 3.61
CA MET A 141 6.41 -6.52 2.49
C MET A 141 7.45 -6.60 1.36
N ILE A 142 8.74 -6.63 1.70
CA ILE A 142 9.82 -6.72 0.70
C ILE A 142 9.79 -8.09 0.01
N ASN A 143 9.62 -9.18 0.77
CA ASN A 143 9.56 -10.54 0.25
C ASN A 143 8.35 -10.73 -0.69
N SER A 144 7.18 -10.22 -0.31
CA SER A 144 5.99 -10.28 -1.17
C SER A 144 6.20 -9.51 -2.47
N ARG A 145 6.87 -8.34 -2.44
CA ARG A 145 7.19 -7.60 -3.67
C ARG A 145 8.27 -8.27 -4.52
N GLU A 146 9.18 -9.02 -3.92
CA GLU A 146 10.16 -9.82 -4.65
C GLU A 146 9.49 -10.92 -5.47
N GLN A 147 8.55 -11.66 -4.87
CA GLN A 147 7.83 -12.74 -5.54
C GLN A 147 7.14 -12.28 -6.84
N TYR A 148 6.65 -11.04 -6.85
CA TYR A 148 5.94 -10.44 -7.98
C TYR A 148 6.79 -9.44 -8.78
N LEU A 149 8.12 -9.42 -8.59
CA LEU A 149 9.03 -8.47 -9.25
C LEU A 149 8.94 -8.54 -10.79
N THR A 150 8.71 -9.73 -11.33
CA THR A 150 8.60 -10.00 -12.77
C THR A 150 7.15 -10.05 -13.25
N ASN A 151 6.21 -9.50 -12.48
CA ASN A 151 4.76 -9.58 -12.75
C ASN A 151 4.26 -11.02 -12.91
N THR A 152 4.78 -11.95 -12.10
CA THR A 152 4.29 -13.33 -12.03
C THR A 152 2.78 -13.31 -11.80
N PRO A 153 1.96 -14.04 -12.57
CA PRO A 153 0.51 -14.04 -12.40
C PRO A 153 0.08 -14.53 -11.01
N TYR A 154 -1.04 -13.99 -10.52
CA TYR A 154 -1.69 -14.52 -9.33
C TYR A 154 -2.39 -15.83 -9.71
N THR A 155 -2.08 -16.93 -9.02
CA THR A 155 -2.68 -18.24 -9.33
C THR A 155 -4.16 -18.30 -8.97
N SER A 156 -4.58 -17.54 -7.96
CA SER A 156 -5.98 -17.47 -7.52
C SER A 156 -6.35 -16.12 -6.92
N ILE A 157 -7.65 -15.88 -6.71
CA ILE A 157 -8.12 -14.73 -5.90
C ILE A 157 -7.45 -14.75 -4.52
N SER A 158 -7.36 -15.91 -3.88
CA SER A 158 -6.70 -16.06 -2.58
C SER A 158 -5.22 -15.65 -2.63
N ALA A 159 -4.49 -15.99 -3.69
CA ALA A 159 -3.10 -15.53 -3.86
C ALA A 159 -2.99 -14.00 -3.98
N LEU A 160 -3.95 -13.37 -4.67
CA LEU A 160 -4.05 -11.91 -4.74
C LEU A 160 -4.38 -11.29 -3.37
N GLU A 161 -5.26 -11.92 -2.58
CA GLU A 161 -5.53 -11.50 -1.20
C GLU A 161 -4.29 -11.60 -0.31
N SER A 162 -3.55 -12.71 -0.39
CA SER A 162 -2.29 -12.87 0.34
C SER A 162 -1.27 -11.80 -0.05
N TYR A 163 -1.19 -11.43 -1.33
CA TYR A 163 -0.36 -10.32 -1.77
C TYR A 163 -0.81 -8.99 -1.16
N ALA A 164 -2.12 -8.70 -1.16
CA ALA A 164 -2.68 -7.48 -0.61
C ALA A 164 -2.47 -7.39 0.93
N GLU A 165 -2.61 -8.52 1.63
CA GLU A 165 -2.34 -8.67 3.05
C GLU A 165 -0.87 -8.39 3.39
N ASN A 166 0.05 -9.01 2.64
CA ASN A 166 1.48 -8.89 2.85
C ASN A 166 2.06 -7.53 2.46
N THR A 167 1.30 -6.67 1.77
CA THR A 167 1.78 -5.36 1.32
C THR A 167 0.97 -4.19 1.88
N TYR A 168 -0.33 -4.14 1.63
CA TYR A 168 -1.19 -3.02 2.03
C TYR A 168 -1.69 -3.16 3.47
N SER A 169 -2.10 -4.34 3.92
CA SER A 169 -2.49 -4.54 5.33
C SER A 169 -1.30 -4.36 6.26
N THR A 170 -0.14 -4.93 5.91
CA THR A 170 1.12 -4.75 6.66
C THR A 170 1.51 -3.28 6.82
N LEU A 171 1.24 -2.44 5.82
CA LEU A 171 1.46 -0.99 5.92
C LEU A 171 0.57 -0.35 7.00
N LEU A 172 -0.68 -0.81 7.11
CA LEU A 172 -1.62 -0.35 8.13
C LEU A 172 -1.22 -0.87 9.51
N TYR A 173 -0.84 -2.15 9.66
CA TYR A 173 -0.36 -2.70 10.94
C TYR A 173 0.87 -1.96 11.45
N LEU A 174 1.85 -1.71 10.58
CA LEU A 174 3.01 -0.90 10.93
C LEU A 174 2.58 0.50 11.39
N THR A 175 1.63 1.13 10.70
CA THR A 175 1.11 2.43 11.12
C THR A 175 0.39 2.38 12.47
N LEU A 176 -0.38 1.32 12.74
CA LEU A 176 -1.06 1.07 14.02
C LEU A 176 -0.05 0.87 15.15
N SER A 177 1.04 0.13 14.93
CA SER A 177 2.09 -0.12 15.93
C SER A 177 2.84 1.14 16.39
N ALA A 178 2.76 2.25 15.65
CA ALA A 178 3.30 3.54 16.07
C ALA A 178 2.36 4.33 17.00
N LEU A 179 1.09 3.91 17.08
CA LEU A 179 0.11 4.46 18.01
C LEU A 179 0.23 3.73 19.37
N PRO A 180 -0.10 4.40 20.49
CA PRO A 180 -0.11 3.77 21.80
C PRO A 180 -1.38 2.90 21.97
N LEU A 181 -1.55 1.90 21.11
CA LEU A 181 -2.66 0.96 21.12
C LEU A 181 -2.18 -0.42 20.67
N THR A 182 -2.69 -1.45 21.33
CA THR A 182 -2.50 -2.86 20.98
C THR A 182 -3.88 -3.48 20.89
N SER A 183 -4.45 -3.50 19.68
CA SER A 183 -5.86 -3.82 19.48
C SER A 183 -6.03 -4.84 18.36
N VAL A 184 -6.41 -6.07 18.74
CA VAL A 184 -6.79 -7.13 17.79
C VAL A 184 -7.85 -6.61 16.83
N THR A 185 -8.83 -5.89 17.36
CA THR A 185 -9.95 -5.34 16.59
C THR A 185 -9.49 -4.31 15.55
N ALA A 186 -8.55 -3.43 15.91
CA ALA A 186 -8.01 -2.46 14.97
C ALA A 186 -7.18 -3.13 13.87
N ASP A 187 -6.37 -4.13 14.21
CA ASP A 187 -5.60 -4.92 13.23
C ASP A 187 -6.53 -5.74 12.33
N HIS A 188 -7.59 -6.33 12.88
CA HIS A 188 -8.58 -7.06 12.11
C HIS A 188 -9.29 -6.18 11.07
N LEU A 189 -9.72 -4.97 11.47
CA LEU A 189 -10.25 -3.97 10.53
C LEU A 189 -9.20 -3.56 9.48
N ALA A 190 -7.95 -3.35 9.92
CA ALA A 190 -6.85 -3.00 9.02
C ALA A 190 -6.54 -4.11 8.01
N SER A 191 -6.71 -5.38 8.36
CA SER A 191 -6.56 -6.51 7.43
C SER A 191 -7.55 -6.41 6.28
N HIS A 192 -8.84 -6.31 6.57
CA HIS A 192 -9.87 -6.21 5.54
C HIS A 192 -9.71 -4.94 4.69
N ILE A 193 -9.46 -3.80 5.32
CA ILE A 193 -9.27 -2.53 4.60
C ILE A 193 -8.00 -2.58 3.73
N GLY A 194 -6.92 -3.15 4.24
CA GLY A 194 -5.65 -3.35 3.55
C GLY A 194 -5.80 -4.26 2.34
N LYS A 195 -6.44 -5.42 2.50
CA LYS A 195 -6.78 -6.35 1.42
C LYS A 195 -7.60 -5.65 0.33
N ALA A 196 -8.68 -4.96 0.70
CA ALA A 196 -9.52 -4.22 -0.24
C ALA A 196 -8.72 -3.14 -1.02
N ALA A 197 -7.88 -2.38 -0.31
CA ALA A 197 -7.05 -1.34 -0.91
C ALA A 197 -5.98 -1.92 -1.85
N GLY A 198 -5.38 -3.06 -1.49
CA GLY A 198 -4.39 -3.75 -2.31
C GLY A 198 -4.97 -4.32 -3.58
N ILE A 199 -6.09 -5.06 -3.49
CA ILE A 199 -6.83 -5.58 -4.64
C ILE A 199 -7.22 -4.44 -5.59
N SER A 200 -7.81 -3.37 -5.04
CA SER A 200 -8.18 -2.19 -5.83
C SER A 200 -6.97 -1.53 -6.51
N THR A 201 -5.80 -1.54 -5.87
CA THR A 201 -4.60 -0.95 -6.48
C THR A 201 -4.03 -1.82 -7.59
N VAL A 202 -4.12 -3.15 -7.48
CA VAL A 202 -3.79 -4.08 -8.58
C VAL A 202 -4.70 -3.83 -9.77
N LEU A 203 -6.02 -3.73 -9.55
CA LEU A 203 -6.97 -3.41 -10.63
C LEU A 203 -6.66 -2.07 -11.31
N ARG A 204 -6.39 -1.02 -10.54
CA ARG A 204 -5.94 0.30 -11.08
C ARG A 204 -4.67 0.21 -11.91
N GLY A 205 -3.81 -0.75 -11.61
CA GLY A 205 -2.55 -0.98 -12.30
C GLY A 205 -2.71 -1.61 -13.68
N ILE A 206 -3.78 -2.39 -13.92
CA ILE A 206 -3.96 -3.18 -15.15
C ILE A 206 -3.76 -2.34 -16.42
N PRO A 207 -4.43 -1.18 -16.62
CA PRO A 207 -4.24 -0.42 -17.85
C PRO A 207 -2.81 0.11 -18.07
N LEU A 208 -2.04 0.30 -16.99
CA LEU A 208 -0.68 0.82 -17.03
C LEU A 208 0.35 -0.27 -17.28
N ILE A 209 0.12 -1.47 -16.74
CA ILE A 209 1.00 -2.63 -16.84
C ILE A 209 0.75 -3.38 -18.16
N ALA A 210 -0.51 -3.47 -18.59
CA ALA A 210 -0.90 -4.10 -19.86
C ALA A 210 -0.38 -3.31 -21.07
N PHE A 211 -0.35 -1.97 -20.98
CA PHE A 211 0.07 -1.10 -22.07
C PHE A 211 1.15 -0.12 -21.59
N PRO A 212 2.38 -0.60 -21.38
CA PRO A 212 3.46 0.26 -20.94
C PRO A 212 3.75 1.34 -21.99
N GLY A 213 3.97 2.57 -21.52
CA GLY A 213 4.36 3.68 -22.40
C GLY A 213 5.72 3.46 -23.07
N PRO A 214 6.07 4.27 -24.09
CA PRO A 214 7.35 4.15 -24.78
C PRO A 214 8.53 4.30 -23.79
N PRO A 215 9.65 3.59 -24.02
CA PRO A 215 10.81 3.65 -23.15
C PRO A 215 11.34 5.09 -23.02
N ASN A 216 11.73 5.47 -21.80
CA ASN A 216 12.27 6.80 -21.53
C ASN A 216 13.55 7.06 -22.35
N HIS A 217 13.55 8.10 -23.19
CA HIS A 217 14.67 8.50 -24.06
C HIS A 217 15.97 8.95 -23.35
N HIS A 218 16.03 8.89 -22.02
CA HIS A 218 17.21 9.27 -21.23
C HIS A 218 17.97 8.07 -20.64
N SER A 219 17.61 6.84 -21.04
CA SER A 219 18.44 5.67 -20.74
C SER A 219 19.62 5.62 -21.71
N ASN A 220 20.77 6.20 -21.32
CA ASN A 220 22.05 6.05 -22.03
C ASN A 220 22.67 4.66 -21.80
N GLN A 221 21.87 3.59 -21.79
CA GLN A 221 22.42 2.24 -21.72
C GLN A 221 22.71 1.78 -23.15
N HIS A 222 23.92 2.09 -23.61
CA HIS A 222 24.51 1.51 -24.82
C HIS A 222 24.49 -0.01 -24.67
N GLY A 223 24.06 -0.71 -25.75
CA GLY A 223 24.00 -2.15 -25.80
C GLY A 223 25.31 -2.79 -25.35
N GLY A 224 25.24 -3.57 -24.28
CA GLY A 224 26.37 -4.29 -23.71
C GLY A 224 26.08 -5.77 -23.63
N LEU A 225 26.61 -6.51 -24.60
CA LEU A 225 27.00 -7.92 -24.58
C LEU A 225 25.95 -8.93 -24.05
N GLY A 226 24.96 -9.20 -24.89
CA GLY A 226 24.16 -10.43 -24.85
C GLY A 226 23.81 -10.82 -26.29
N GLY A 227 24.67 -11.62 -26.91
CA GLY A 227 24.46 -12.13 -28.27
C GLY A 227 23.28 -13.11 -28.28
N GLY A 228 22.21 -12.73 -28.97
CA GLY A 228 21.05 -13.58 -29.27
C GLY A 228 20.24 -12.91 -30.36
N ALA A 229 20.25 -13.49 -31.55
CA ALA A 229 19.57 -12.98 -32.74
C ALA A 229 18.05 -12.91 -32.53
N GLY A 230 17.48 -11.72 -32.72
CA GLY A 230 16.04 -11.46 -32.65
C GLY A 230 15.77 -9.98 -32.51
N GLY A 231 15.73 -9.26 -33.64
CA GLY A 231 15.53 -7.82 -33.70
C GLY A 231 14.20 -7.38 -33.09
N GLY A 232 14.27 -6.57 -32.05
CA GLY A 232 13.16 -5.84 -31.46
C GLY A 232 13.70 -4.99 -30.33
N SER A 233 13.59 -3.67 -30.46
CA SER A 233 13.80 -2.71 -29.37
C SER A 233 13.21 -3.26 -28.07
N GLY A 234 13.95 -3.21 -26.95
CA GLY A 234 13.58 -3.74 -25.64
C GLY A 234 12.35 -3.05 -25.02
N ALA A 235 11.22 -3.10 -25.71
CA ALA A 235 9.93 -2.68 -25.26
C ALA A 235 9.49 -3.62 -24.14
N ARG A 236 9.03 -3.05 -23.03
CA ARG A 236 8.44 -3.83 -21.95
C ARG A 236 7.23 -4.56 -22.52
N VAL A 237 7.24 -5.89 -22.41
CA VAL A 237 6.07 -6.70 -22.75
C VAL A 237 5.02 -6.40 -21.68
N GLY A 238 3.85 -5.96 -22.12
CA GLY A 238 2.71 -5.74 -21.23
C GLY A 238 2.23 -7.06 -20.63
N THR A 239 1.59 -7.01 -19.47
CA THR A 239 1.05 -8.21 -18.82
C THR A 239 -0.23 -7.91 -18.05
N ILE A 240 -1.10 -8.91 -17.96
CA ILE A 240 -2.37 -8.83 -17.23
C ILE A 240 -2.22 -9.42 -15.83
N THR A 241 -2.40 -8.58 -14.81
CA THR A 241 -2.24 -8.95 -13.39
C THR A 241 -3.54 -9.43 -12.75
N LEU A 242 -4.46 -10.03 -13.52
CA LEU A 242 -5.68 -10.64 -12.99
C LEU A 242 -5.38 -12.08 -12.51
N PRO A 243 -6.13 -12.60 -11.52
CA PRO A 243 -6.02 -13.99 -11.10
C PRO A 243 -6.33 -14.98 -12.22
N LEU A 244 -5.51 -16.02 -12.34
CA LEU A 244 -5.63 -17.03 -13.40
C LEU A 244 -6.93 -17.84 -13.30
N ASP A 245 -7.39 -18.13 -12.09
CA ASP A 245 -8.68 -18.80 -11.84
C ASP A 245 -9.86 -17.97 -12.36
N VAL A 246 -9.88 -16.67 -12.09
CA VAL A 246 -10.90 -15.73 -12.57
C VAL A 246 -10.85 -15.61 -14.10
N MET A 247 -9.65 -15.49 -14.66
CA MET A 247 -9.49 -15.44 -16.13
C MET A 247 -10.04 -16.69 -16.79
N ALA A 248 -9.78 -17.87 -16.22
CA ALA A 248 -10.29 -19.14 -16.71
C ALA A 248 -11.82 -19.22 -16.59
N GLU A 249 -12.37 -18.81 -15.45
CA GLU A 249 -13.81 -18.83 -15.18
C GLU A 249 -14.61 -17.92 -16.14
N THR A 250 -14.10 -16.71 -16.41
CA THR A 250 -14.78 -15.76 -17.31
C THR A 250 -14.42 -15.94 -18.79
N GLY A 251 -13.54 -16.91 -19.11
CA GLY A 251 -13.05 -17.14 -20.47
C GLY A 251 -12.15 -16.03 -21.00
N LEU A 252 -11.63 -15.15 -20.14
CA LEU A 252 -10.75 -14.05 -20.52
C LEU A 252 -9.37 -14.57 -20.95
N LYS A 253 -8.99 -14.26 -22.19
CA LYS A 253 -7.64 -14.51 -22.70
C LYS A 253 -6.82 -13.24 -22.68
N GLU A 254 -5.57 -13.34 -22.25
CA GLU A 254 -4.64 -12.20 -22.22
C GLU A 254 -4.46 -11.57 -23.61
N GLU A 255 -4.39 -12.39 -24.66
CA GLU A 255 -4.27 -11.90 -26.04
C GLU A 255 -5.47 -11.05 -26.50
N ASP A 256 -6.68 -11.39 -26.05
CA ASP A 256 -7.88 -10.62 -26.38
C ASP A 256 -7.82 -9.23 -25.74
N VAL A 257 -7.23 -9.10 -24.54
CA VAL A 257 -7.00 -7.79 -23.92
C VAL A 257 -6.03 -6.95 -24.73
N PHE A 258 -4.94 -7.52 -25.24
CA PHE A 258 -3.98 -6.76 -26.05
C PHE A 258 -4.54 -6.37 -27.42
N ARG A 259 -5.46 -7.16 -28.00
CA ARG A 259 -6.08 -6.88 -29.29
C ARG A 259 -7.25 -5.92 -29.22
N HIS A 260 -8.13 -6.11 -28.23
CA HIS A 260 -9.42 -5.43 -28.14
C HIS A 260 -9.50 -4.43 -26.99
N GLY A 261 -8.47 -4.38 -26.14
CA GLY A 261 -8.41 -3.46 -25.01
C GLY A 261 -9.59 -3.65 -24.07
N ALA A 262 -10.35 -2.58 -23.86
CA ALA A 262 -11.51 -2.57 -22.97
C ALA A 262 -12.68 -3.46 -23.42
N GLU A 263 -12.73 -3.82 -24.70
CA GLU A 263 -13.80 -4.62 -25.29
C GLU A 263 -13.43 -6.11 -25.38
N ALA A 264 -12.35 -6.52 -24.74
CA ALA A 264 -11.95 -7.92 -24.67
C ALA A 264 -13.06 -8.78 -23.99
N PRO A 265 -13.50 -9.87 -24.62
CA PRO A 265 -14.50 -10.76 -24.03
C PRO A 265 -14.05 -11.29 -22.65
N GLY A 266 -14.96 -11.30 -21.68
CA GLY A 266 -14.69 -11.78 -20.31
C GLY A 266 -13.89 -10.81 -19.42
N LEU A 267 -13.41 -9.68 -19.94
CA LEU A 267 -12.60 -8.73 -19.17
C LEU A 267 -13.42 -8.01 -18.10
N ARG A 268 -14.60 -7.49 -18.46
CA ARG A 268 -15.47 -6.78 -17.51
C ARG A 268 -15.93 -7.72 -16.40
N ASP A 269 -16.28 -8.95 -16.75
CA ASP A 269 -16.67 -9.99 -15.78
C ASP A 269 -15.50 -10.35 -14.86
N ALA A 270 -14.27 -10.48 -15.39
CA ALA A 270 -13.10 -10.75 -14.55
C ALA A 270 -12.81 -9.60 -13.58
N VAL A 271 -12.88 -8.35 -14.08
CA VAL A 271 -12.72 -7.14 -13.24
C VAL A 271 -13.83 -7.07 -12.20
N PHE A 272 -15.08 -7.39 -12.55
CA PHE A 272 -16.20 -7.47 -11.64
C PHE A 272 -15.97 -8.48 -10.51
N THR A 273 -15.56 -9.71 -10.83
CA THR A 273 -15.28 -10.75 -9.84
C THR A 273 -14.22 -10.31 -8.84
N VAL A 274 -13.10 -9.76 -9.32
CA VAL A 274 -12.01 -9.28 -8.46
C VAL A 274 -12.43 -8.04 -7.65
N ALA A 275 -13.18 -7.11 -8.24
CA ALA A 275 -13.68 -5.92 -7.55
C ALA A 275 -14.74 -6.27 -6.49
N THR A 276 -15.53 -7.31 -6.72
CA THR A 276 -16.48 -7.85 -5.74
C THR A 276 -15.74 -8.32 -4.50
N ARG A 277 -14.64 -9.09 -4.67
CA ARG A 277 -13.82 -9.53 -3.53
C ARG A 277 -13.29 -8.36 -2.69
N ALA A 278 -12.86 -7.26 -3.32
CA ALA A 278 -12.43 -6.05 -2.62
C ALA A 278 -13.60 -5.36 -1.89
N SER A 279 -14.78 -5.35 -2.49
CA SER A 279 -16.00 -4.79 -1.91
C SER A 279 -16.46 -5.60 -0.70
N ASP A 280 -16.39 -6.93 -0.76
CA ASP A 280 -16.75 -7.83 0.35
C ASP A 280 -15.92 -7.54 1.59
N HIS A 281 -14.60 -7.33 1.45
CA HIS A 281 -13.77 -6.92 2.57
C HIS A 281 -14.21 -5.59 3.20
N LEU A 282 -14.60 -4.60 2.40
CA LEU A 282 -15.12 -3.34 2.94
C LEU A 282 -16.49 -3.53 3.62
N ILE A 283 -17.35 -4.41 3.09
CA ILE A 283 -18.63 -4.77 3.69
C ILE A 283 -18.40 -5.45 5.04
N THR A 284 -17.49 -6.43 5.12
CA THR A 284 -17.10 -7.09 6.38
C THR A 284 -16.58 -6.08 7.39
N ALA A 285 -15.65 -5.19 7.00
CA ALA A 285 -15.12 -4.16 7.90
C ALA A 285 -16.22 -3.20 8.42
N ARG A 286 -17.19 -2.83 7.58
CA ARG A 286 -18.36 -2.03 7.99
C ARG A 286 -19.27 -2.80 8.95
N GLN A 287 -19.48 -4.09 8.69
CA GLN A 287 -20.31 -4.94 9.54
C GLN A 287 -19.67 -5.14 10.92
N MET A 288 -18.35 -5.36 10.99
CA MET A 288 -17.61 -5.40 12.26
C MET A 288 -17.80 -4.11 13.05
N LEU A 289 -17.65 -2.95 12.41
CA LEU A 289 -17.82 -1.65 13.07
C LEU A 289 -19.27 -1.42 13.53
N LYS A 290 -20.25 -1.88 12.75
CA LYS A 290 -21.67 -1.85 13.13
C LYS A 290 -21.95 -2.72 14.35
N ASN A 291 -21.39 -3.93 14.40
CA ASN A 291 -21.55 -4.86 15.52
C ASN A 291 -20.94 -4.27 16.81
N LEU A 292 -19.72 -3.73 16.74
CA LEU A 292 -19.05 -3.10 17.88
C LEU A 292 -19.87 -1.94 18.47
N ARG A 293 -20.49 -1.12 17.60
CA ARG A 293 -21.39 -0.03 18.04
C ARG A 293 -22.69 -0.52 18.66
N ALA A 294 -23.14 -1.71 18.29
CA ALA A 294 -24.28 -2.38 18.90
C ALA A 294 -23.91 -3.12 20.20
N GLY A 295 -22.65 -3.00 20.66
CA GLY A 295 -22.15 -3.71 21.85
C GLY A 295 -21.85 -5.19 21.61
N GLN A 296 -21.86 -5.65 20.35
CA GLN A 296 -21.60 -7.03 19.96
C GLN A 296 -20.12 -7.24 19.63
N GLY A 297 -19.68 -8.51 19.62
CA GLY A 297 -18.35 -8.88 19.10
C GLY A 297 -18.21 -8.62 17.61
N VAL A 298 -16.98 -8.68 17.09
CA VAL A 298 -16.67 -8.38 15.67
C VAL A 298 -17.33 -9.33 14.67
N GLY A 299 -17.79 -10.51 15.11
CA GLY A 299 -18.59 -11.45 14.33
C GLY A 299 -17.84 -12.70 13.86
N HIS A 300 -16.51 -12.63 13.75
CA HIS A 300 -15.65 -13.78 13.48
C HIS A 300 -14.24 -13.54 14.04
N ASP A 301 -13.49 -14.63 14.19
CA ASP A 301 -12.11 -14.57 14.69
C ASP A 301 -11.18 -13.91 13.66
N PHE A 302 -10.10 -13.32 14.17
CA PHE A 302 -9.06 -12.75 13.33
C PHE A 302 -8.09 -13.85 12.90
N GLU A 303 -8.01 -14.08 11.59
CA GLU A 303 -7.25 -15.19 11.00
C GLU A 303 -5.73 -15.11 11.21
N HIS A 304 -5.20 -13.92 11.51
CA HIS A 304 -3.75 -13.68 11.70
C HIS A 304 -3.33 -13.58 13.17
N THR A 305 -4.23 -13.89 14.12
CA THR A 305 -3.88 -13.92 15.55
C THR A 305 -2.77 -14.95 15.81
N GLY A 306 -1.72 -14.53 16.51
CA GLY A 306 -0.58 -15.40 16.84
C GLY A 306 0.50 -15.50 15.76
N GLU A 307 0.33 -14.84 14.60
CA GLU A 307 1.44 -14.62 13.66
C GLU A 307 2.43 -13.58 14.20
N GLU A 308 3.68 -13.58 13.67
CA GLU A 308 4.71 -12.61 14.08
C GLU A 308 4.20 -11.16 13.94
N GLY A 309 4.21 -10.41 15.05
CA GLY A 309 3.72 -9.04 15.15
C GLY A 309 2.24 -8.91 15.55
N HIS A 310 1.49 -10.01 15.56
CA HIS A 310 0.11 -10.08 16.05
C HIS A 310 0.04 -10.81 17.41
N GLU A 311 1.04 -10.57 18.27
CA GLU A 311 1.03 -11.01 19.65
C GLU A 311 0.36 -9.97 20.55
N TYR A 312 -0.75 -10.35 21.16
CA TYR A 312 -1.50 -9.50 22.07
C TYR A 312 -1.32 -10.04 23.49
N ASN A 313 -1.16 -9.14 24.47
CA ASN A 313 -1.16 -9.56 25.87
C ASN A 313 -2.57 -10.10 26.20
N ASP A 314 -2.63 -11.27 26.84
CA ASP A 314 -3.79 -12.14 27.07
C ASP A 314 -4.95 -11.56 27.93
N VAL A 315 -5.20 -10.25 27.88
CA VAL A 315 -6.27 -9.59 28.63
C VAL A 315 -7.61 -9.59 27.86
N SER A 316 -7.64 -10.06 26.60
CA SER A 316 -8.85 -9.99 25.75
C SER A 316 -9.17 -11.26 24.94
N SER A 317 -8.37 -12.32 25.08
CA SER A 317 -8.40 -13.54 24.25
C SER A 317 -9.11 -14.74 24.91
N SER A 318 -9.92 -14.53 25.95
CA SER A 318 -10.73 -15.62 26.52
C SER A 318 -12.09 -15.12 26.94
N GLY A 319 -13.09 -15.39 26.11
CA GLY A 319 -14.48 -15.26 26.49
C GLY A 319 -15.41 -15.10 25.31
N ASN A 320 -16.01 -16.21 24.90
CA ASN A 320 -17.27 -16.26 24.17
C ASN A 320 -18.43 -15.73 25.06
N GLY A 321 -18.22 -14.57 25.68
CA GLY A 321 -19.11 -13.91 26.63
C GLY A 321 -19.19 -12.45 26.23
N GLY A 322 -20.34 -12.07 25.67
CA GLY A 322 -20.65 -10.69 25.27
C GLY A 322 -20.82 -9.79 26.48
N ASP A 323 -19.72 -9.44 27.14
CA ASP A 323 -19.73 -8.35 28.10
C ASP A 323 -19.69 -7.02 27.34
N MET A 324 -20.71 -6.19 27.56
CA MET A 324 -20.83 -4.83 27.01
C MET A 324 -19.60 -3.97 27.35
N SER A 325 -18.92 -4.28 28.46
CA SER A 325 -17.69 -3.60 28.86
C SER A 325 -16.55 -3.83 27.85
N THR A 326 -16.38 -5.05 27.34
CA THR A 326 -15.30 -5.43 26.41
C THR A 326 -15.51 -4.84 25.01
N SER A 327 -16.74 -4.89 24.49
CA SER A 327 -17.05 -4.32 23.17
C SER A 327 -16.93 -2.80 23.15
N SER A 328 -17.30 -2.12 24.25
CA SER A 328 -17.10 -0.68 24.39
C SER A 328 -15.62 -0.27 24.41
N ALA A 329 -14.75 -1.07 25.05
CA ALA A 329 -13.31 -0.85 25.05
C ALA A 329 -12.71 -1.05 23.65
N GLN A 330 -13.08 -2.15 22.97
CA GLN A 330 -12.67 -2.43 21.59
C GLN A 330 -13.08 -1.30 20.64
N LEU A 331 -14.31 -0.80 20.76
CA LEU A 331 -14.78 0.33 19.96
C LEU A 331 -13.95 1.59 20.23
N ALA A 332 -13.65 1.90 21.48
CA ALA A 332 -12.83 3.07 21.83
C ALA A 332 -11.40 2.98 21.26
N GLU A 333 -10.82 1.79 21.18
CA GLU A 333 -9.52 1.56 20.52
C GLU A 333 -9.59 1.82 19.02
N VAL A 334 -10.64 1.31 18.34
CA VAL A 334 -10.89 1.56 16.92
C VAL A 334 -11.09 3.05 16.64
N GLU A 335 -11.83 3.77 17.49
CA GLU A 335 -12.06 5.20 17.31
C GLU A 335 -10.77 6.02 17.43
N ARG A 336 -9.83 5.60 18.30
CA ARG A 336 -8.50 6.22 18.42
C ARG A 336 -7.62 5.94 17.21
N SER A 337 -7.74 4.76 16.61
CA SER A 337 -6.96 4.35 15.44
C SER A 337 -7.58 4.71 14.09
N PHE A 338 -8.81 5.23 14.08
CA PHE A 338 -9.62 5.41 12.87
C PHE A 338 -8.94 6.20 11.74
N GLY A 339 -8.03 7.13 12.06
CA GLY A 339 -7.23 7.85 11.06
C GLY A 339 -6.43 6.92 10.14
N VAL A 340 -5.99 5.77 10.64
CA VAL A 340 -5.27 4.72 9.88
C VAL A 340 -6.22 3.97 8.94
N LEU A 341 -7.52 3.92 9.26
CA LEU A 341 -8.55 3.19 8.51
C LEU A 341 -9.14 4.00 7.35
N ILE A 342 -8.74 5.28 7.19
CA ILE A 342 -9.19 6.18 6.12
C ILE A 342 -8.99 5.64 4.68
N PRO A 343 -7.99 4.79 4.37
CA PRO A 343 -7.91 4.16 3.06
C PRO A 343 -9.21 3.47 2.62
N ALA A 344 -10.03 2.96 3.55
CA ALA A 344 -11.35 2.40 3.27
C ALA A 344 -12.26 3.34 2.46
N VAL A 345 -12.25 4.63 2.78
CA VAL A 345 -13.05 5.67 2.09
C VAL A 345 -12.57 5.83 0.64
N SER A 346 -11.26 5.90 0.45
CA SER A 346 -10.67 6.07 -0.89
C SER A 346 -10.85 4.84 -1.77
N THR A 347 -10.80 3.66 -1.17
CA THR A 347 -11.05 2.38 -1.83
C THR A 347 -12.51 2.28 -2.24
N SER A 348 -13.45 2.52 -1.32
CA SER A 348 -14.89 2.50 -1.61
C SER A 348 -15.25 3.48 -2.72
N LEU A 349 -14.78 4.74 -2.64
CA LEU A 349 -15.07 5.74 -3.68
C LEU A 349 -14.62 5.31 -5.08
N TRP A 350 -13.48 4.63 -5.17
CA TRP A 350 -12.99 4.16 -6.45
C TRP A 350 -13.75 2.93 -6.96
N LEU A 351 -14.11 1.99 -6.08
CA LEU A 351 -14.95 0.85 -6.43
C LEU A 351 -16.33 1.32 -6.91
N ASP A 352 -16.95 2.30 -6.25
CA ASP A 352 -18.21 2.93 -6.69
C ASP A 352 -18.10 3.50 -8.11
N ARG A 353 -16.96 4.14 -8.43
CA ARG A 353 -16.69 4.69 -9.77
C ARG A 353 -16.43 3.61 -10.81
N LEU A 354 -15.74 2.53 -10.44
CA LEU A 354 -15.52 1.38 -11.29
C LEU A 354 -16.85 0.71 -11.66
N GLN A 355 -17.73 0.53 -10.68
CA GLN A 355 -19.10 0.03 -10.90
C GLN A 355 -19.90 0.97 -11.80
N ALA A 356 -19.81 2.29 -11.60
CA ALA A 356 -20.54 3.28 -12.40
C ALA A 356 -20.12 3.29 -13.88
N VAL A 357 -18.95 2.75 -14.22
CA VAL A 357 -18.48 2.57 -15.61
C VAL A 357 -18.56 1.12 -16.08
N ASP A 358 -19.42 0.31 -15.46
CA ASP A 358 -19.66 -1.08 -15.82
C ASP A 358 -18.37 -1.91 -15.84
N PHE A 359 -17.53 -1.72 -14.81
CA PHE A 359 -16.27 -2.43 -14.62
C PHE A 359 -15.27 -2.29 -15.78
N ASN A 360 -15.47 -1.30 -16.65
CA ASN A 360 -14.52 -0.94 -17.69
C ASN A 360 -13.30 -0.23 -17.06
N ILE A 361 -12.28 -1.02 -16.73
CA ILE A 361 -11.08 -0.55 -16.03
C ILE A 361 -10.22 0.43 -16.85
N PHE A 362 -10.42 0.51 -18.17
CA PHE A 362 -9.67 1.38 -19.07
C PHE A 362 -10.21 2.81 -19.16
N LYS A 363 -11.35 3.09 -18.53
CA LYS A 363 -11.97 4.40 -18.54
C LYS A 363 -11.04 5.47 -17.93
N PRO A 364 -10.70 6.54 -18.67
CA PRO A 364 -9.74 7.55 -18.21
C PRO A 364 -10.21 8.27 -16.94
N GLU A 365 -11.52 8.34 -16.71
CA GLU A 365 -12.11 8.88 -15.50
C GLU A 365 -11.55 8.17 -14.26
N LEU A 366 -11.36 6.86 -14.28
CA LEU A 366 -10.86 6.10 -13.12
C LEU A 366 -9.44 6.50 -12.67
N ARG A 367 -8.70 7.21 -13.52
CA ARG A 367 -7.34 7.71 -13.25
C ARG A 367 -7.33 9.13 -12.69
N THR A 368 -8.47 9.81 -12.70
CA THR A 368 -8.58 11.18 -12.19
C THR A 368 -8.87 11.20 -10.69
N PHE A 369 -8.39 12.26 -10.04
CA PHE A 369 -8.67 12.51 -8.63
C PHE A 369 -10.17 12.71 -8.40
N ASP A 370 -10.72 12.03 -7.39
CA ASP A 370 -12.09 12.26 -6.94
C ASP A 370 -12.12 13.46 -5.97
N TRP A 371 -12.76 14.54 -6.41
CA TRP A 371 -12.91 15.76 -5.62
C TRP A 371 -13.69 15.57 -4.32
N ARG A 372 -14.51 14.51 -4.22
CA ARG A 372 -15.31 14.18 -3.03
C ARG A 372 -14.45 13.57 -1.91
N LEU A 373 -13.27 13.04 -2.24
CA LEU A 373 -12.43 12.30 -1.29
C LEU A 373 -12.10 13.11 -0.01
N PRO A 374 -11.62 14.37 -0.06
CA PRO A 374 -11.30 15.13 1.16
C PRO A 374 -12.53 15.35 2.05
N TRP A 375 -13.68 15.63 1.44
CA TRP A 375 -14.94 15.85 2.15
C TRP A 375 -15.46 14.56 2.79
N LYS A 376 -15.54 13.46 2.02
CA LYS A 376 -15.95 12.16 2.55
C LYS A 376 -14.99 11.67 3.63
N ALA A 377 -13.68 11.82 3.45
CA ALA A 377 -12.69 11.43 4.46
C ALA A 377 -12.80 12.26 5.75
N TYR A 378 -13.06 13.57 5.65
CA TYR A 378 -13.33 14.42 6.82
C TYR A 378 -14.54 13.94 7.61
N TRP A 379 -15.67 13.70 6.94
CA TRP A 379 -16.88 13.22 7.59
C TRP A 379 -16.74 11.81 8.13
N ALA A 380 -16.04 10.94 7.39
CA ALA A 380 -15.73 9.60 7.84
C ALA A 380 -14.92 9.63 9.13
N ASN A 381 -13.86 10.43 9.18
CA ASN A 381 -13.04 10.59 10.37
C ASN A 381 -13.83 11.18 11.55
N ARG A 382 -14.71 12.15 11.28
CA ARG A 382 -15.53 12.79 12.31
C ARG A 382 -16.63 11.87 12.86
N ARG A 383 -17.24 11.05 12.01
CA ARG A 383 -18.31 10.11 12.36
C ARG A 383 -17.79 8.70 12.70
N ARG A 384 -16.48 8.50 12.63
CA ARG A 384 -15.80 7.21 12.80
C ARG A 384 -16.43 6.10 11.95
N ALA A 385 -16.83 6.38 10.70
CA ALA A 385 -17.53 5.46 9.80
C ALA A 385 -17.11 5.66 8.34
N PHE A 386 -17.19 4.64 7.47
CA PHE A 386 -16.79 4.70 6.06
C PHE A 386 -17.66 3.86 5.13
#